data_AF-A0A183U859-F1
#
_entry.id   AF-A0A183U859-F1
#
_cell.length_a   1.000
_cell.length_b   1.000
_cell.length_c   1.000
_cell.angle_alpha   90.00
_cell.angle_beta   90.00
_cell.angle_gamma   90.00
#
_symmetry.space_group_name_H-M   'P 1'
#
loop_
_entity.id
_entity.type
_entity.pdbx_description
1 polymer ?
#
loop_
_entity_poly.entity_id
_entity_poly.type
_entity_poly.pdbx_seq_one_letter_code
_entity_poly.pdbx_strand_id
1 'polypeptide(L)'
;MSDSSGKKARSVDAMNLTSVQRIDPCAVAIVDKSTHAALYSFDAVKEEWTKTDIEGPLLIYRRADRPAHSMIIANRQSLSDHIEPITPALRIWEKSPYIFFKKTEG
;
A
#
# COMPACT_ATOMS: atom_id res chain seq x y z
N MET A 1 -37.50 -26.24 9.29
CA MET A 1 -37.03 -25.73 7.98
C MET A 1 -37.59 -24.32 7.86
N SER A 2 -36.83 -23.23 7.81
CA SER A 2 -35.57 -22.98 7.11
C SER A 2 -34.73 -21.97 7.89
N ASP A 3 -33.44 -22.26 8.03
CA ASP A 3 -32.44 -21.37 8.61
C ASP A 3 -32.13 -20.24 7.63
N SER A 4 -32.50 -19.01 7.98
CA SER A 4 -32.12 -17.80 7.26
C SER A 4 -30.72 -17.38 7.69
N SER A 5 -29.71 -18.04 7.14
CA SER A 5 -28.32 -17.59 7.29
C SER A 5 -28.08 -16.35 6.43
N GLY A 6 -28.35 -15.17 6.98
CA GLY A 6 -27.95 -13.90 6.39
C GLY A 6 -26.43 -13.81 6.29
N LYS A 7 -25.87 -13.81 5.07
CA LYS A 7 -24.45 -13.53 4.85
C LYS A 7 -24.14 -12.13 5.38
N LYS A 8 -23.43 -12.03 6.50
CA LYS A 8 -22.86 -10.75 6.98
C LYS A 8 -21.99 -10.17 5.87
N ALA A 9 -22.24 -8.90 5.50
CA ALA A 9 -21.35 -8.19 4.58
C ALA A 9 -19.92 -8.20 5.13
N ARG A 10 -18.94 -8.47 4.26
CA ARG A 10 -17.53 -8.42 4.66
C ARG A 10 -17.16 -7.00 5.10
N SER A 11 -16.35 -6.87 6.15
CA SER A 11 -15.84 -5.56 6.55
C SER A 11 -14.95 -4.98 5.45
N VAL A 12 -14.84 -3.65 5.40
CA VAL A 12 -13.95 -2.94 4.47
C VAL A 12 -12.52 -3.46 4.58
N ASP A 13 -12.05 -3.77 5.80
CA ASP A 13 -10.70 -4.29 6.00
C ASP A 13 -10.54 -5.72 5.48
N ALA A 14 -11.57 -6.58 5.60
CA ALA A 14 -11.54 -7.91 4.99
C ALA A 14 -11.52 -7.82 3.45
N MET A 15 -12.22 -6.84 2.87
CA MET A 15 -12.18 -6.58 1.43
C MET A 15 -10.81 -6.07 0.99
N ASN A 16 -10.25 -5.10 1.71
CA ASN A 16 -8.90 -4.58 1.45
C ASN A 16 -7.86 -5.68 1.56
N LEU A 17 -7.91 -6.50 2.63
CA LEU A 17 -7.00 -7.62 2.80
C LEU A 17 -7.11 -8.62 1.65
N THR A 18 -8.34 -8.99 1.25
CA THR A 18 -8.55 -9.90 0.11
C THR A 18 -7.95 -9.32 -1.17
N SER A 19 -8.08 -8.00 -1.39
CA SER A 19 -7.51 -7.34 -2.57
C SER A 19 -5.98 -7.35 -2.53
N VAL A 20 -5.36 -7.03 -1.39
CA VAL A 20 -3.90 -7.08 -1.23
C VAL A 20 -3.38 -8.51 -1.41
N GLN A 21 -4.08 -9.52 -0.89
CA GLN A 21 -3.69 -10.92 -1.01
C GLN A 21 -3.65 -11.45 -2.46
N ARG A 22 -4.37 -10.82 -3.39
CA ARG A 22 -4.26 -11.16 -4.83
C ARG A 22 -2.93 -10.74 -5.43
N ILE A 23 -2.28 -9.75 -4.82
CA ILE A 23 -1.04 -9.14 -5.28
C ILE A 23 0.14 -9.71 -4.47
N ASP A 24 -0.02 -9.80 -3.15
CA ASP A 24 0.95 -10.35 -2.21
C ASP A 24 0.29 -11.42 -1.32
N PRO A 25 0.42 -12.72 -1.67
CA PRO A 25 -0.18 -13.82 -0.91
C PRO A 25 0.29 -13.92 0.54
N CYS A 26 1.41 -13.28 0.91
CA CYS A 26 1.90 -13.26 2.28
C CYS A 26 1.14 -12.27 3.16
N ALA A 27 0.26 -11.40 2.63
CA ALA A 27 -0.48 -10.44 3.43
C ALA A 27 -1.44 -11.13 4.42
N VAL A 28 -1.34 -10.76 5.70
CA VAL A 28 -2.12 -11.37 6.80
C VAL A 28 -3.01 -10.40 7.56
N ALA A 29 -2.77 -9.09 7.48
CA ALA A 29 -3.62 -8.08 8.10
C ALA A 29 -3.37 -6.69 7.49
N ILE A 30 -4.43 -5.88 7.38
CA ILE A 30 -4.30 -4.44 7.12
C ILE A 30 -4.00 -3.76 8.46
N VAL A 31 -2.98 -2.90 8.49
CA VAL A 31 -2.55 -2.13 9.67
C VAL A 31 -3.17 -0.75 9.65
N ASP A 32 -3.08 -0.05 8.51
CA ASP A 32 -3.65 1.28 8.33
C ASP A 32 -3.92 1.57 6.85
N LYS A 33 -4.67 2.63 6.55
CA LYS A 33 -5.10 2.99 5.20
C LYS A 33 -5.35 4.49 5.01
N SER A 34 -5.06 4.97 3.81
CA SER A 34 -5.58 6.22 3.27
C SER A 34 -6.44 5.95 2.05
N THR A 35 -7.53 6.69 1.88
CA THR A 35 -8.43 6.58 0.72
C THR A 35 -7.79 7.03 -0.58
N HIS A 36 -6.77 7.88 -0.50
CA HIS A 36 -6.09 8.46 -1.65
C HIS A 36 -4.63 8.80 -1.33
N ALA A 37 -3.74 8.44 -2.24
CA ALA A 37 -2.34 8.80 -2.29
C ALA A 37 -1.90 8.82 -3.76
N ALA A 38 -0.95 9.71 -4.08
CA ALA A 38 -0.29 9.76 -5.38
C ALA A 38 1.21 9.63 -5.17
N LEU A 39 1.86 8.78 -5.97
CA LEU A 39 3.30 8.59 -5.88
C LEU A 39 4.03 9.64 -6.73
N TYR A 40 5.07 10.22 -6.13
CA TYR A 40 6.02 11.09 -6.80
C TYR A 40 7.41 10.47 -6.75
N SER A 41 8.18 10.63 -7.82
CA SER A 41 9.61 10.31 -7.85
C SER A 41 10.43 11.59 -7.82
N PHE A 42 11.55 11.58 -7.11
CA PHE A 42 12.50 12.68 -7.13
C PHE A 42 13.59 12.40 -8.17
N ASP A 43 13.73 13.31 -9.14
CA ASP A 43 14.83 13.31 -10.11
C ASP A 43 16.01 14.07 -9.49
N ALA A 44 17.07 13.35 -9.14
CA ALA A 44 18.25 13.95 -8.50
C ALA A 44 19.11 14.77 -9.48
N VAL A 45 18.99 14.56 -10.79
CA VAL A 45 19.75 15.32 -11.81
C VAL A 45 19.13 16.70 -12.01
N LYS A 46 17.80 16.76 -12.02
CA LYS A 46 17.05 18.01 -12.19
C LYS A 46 16.63 18.66 -10.88
N GLU A 47 16.82 17.96 -9.76
CA GLU A 47 16.39 18.35 -8.42
C GLU A 47 14.88 18.64 -8.33
N GLU A 48 14.06 17.87 -9.06
CA GLU A 48 12.62 18.10 -9.17
C GLU A 48 11.79 16.86 -8.82
N TRP A 49 10.59 17.10 -8.32
CA TRP A 49 9.59 16.05 -8.09
C TRP A 49 8.72 15.86 -9.32
N THR A 50 8.68 14.64 -9.84
CA THR A 50 7.81 14.26 -10.95
C THR A 50 6.65 13.40 -10.43
N LYS A 51 5.41 13.79 -10.74
CA LYS A 51 4.24 12.95 -10.45
C LYS A 51 4.28 11.71 -11.34
N THR A 52 4.10 10.54 -10.75
CA THR A 52 3.97 9.28 -11.50
C THR A 52 2.51 9.04 -11.93
N ASP A 53 2.26 7.97 -12.68
CA ASP A 53 0.94 7.47 -13.04
C ASP A 53 0.30 6.58 -11.96
N ILE A 54 0.94 6.47 -10.79
CA ILE A 54 0.48 5.65 -9.66
C ILE A 54 -0.31 6.50 -8.68
N GLU A 55 -1.63 6.28 -8.65
CA GLU A 55 -2.56 7.00 -7.79
C GLU A 55 -3.72 6.09 -7.35
N GLY A 56 -4.00 6.05 -6.05
CA GLY A 56 -5.04 5.17 -5.48
C GLY A 56 -5.01 5.11 -3.96
N PRO A 57 -5.74 4.18 -3.32
CA PRO A 57 -5.64 4.00 -1.87
C PRO A 57 -4.24 3.50 -1.47
N LEU A 58 -3.70 4.08 -0.40
CA LEU A 58 -2.51 3.60 0.27
C LEU A 58 -2.92 2.64 1.39
N LEU A 59 -2.34 1.45 1.42
CA LEU A 59 -2.56 0.45 2.47
C LEU A 59 -1.23 0.06 3.09
N ILE A 60 -1.16 0.05 4.41
CA ILE A 60 -0.06 -0.54 5.17
C ILE A 60 -0.52 -1.89 5.67
N TYR A 61 0.25 -2.95 5.44
CA TYR A 61 -0.16 -4.30 5.77
C TYR A 61 0.97 -5.14 6.36
N ARG A 62 0.59 -6.10 7.20
CA ARG A 62 1.49 -7.10 7.81
C ARG A 62 1.58 -8.33 6.92
N ARG A 63 2.76 -8.96 6.88
CA ARG A 63 3.07 -10.16 6.10
C ARG A 63 3.39 -11.35 7.00
N ALA A 64 3.16 -12.56 6.48
CA ALA A 64 3.53 -13.83 7.10
C ALA A 64 5.04 -14.13 6.98
N ASP A 65 5.73 -13.44 6.07
CA ASP A 65 7.15 -13.61 5.80
C ASP A 65 7.87 -12.24 5.78
N ARG A 66 9.20 -12.26 5.69
CA ARG A 66 10.02 -11.04 5.66
C ARG A 66 9.93 -10.32 4.30
N PRO A 67 9.99 -8.97 4.29
CA PRO A 67 9.83 -8.10 5.46
C PRO A 67 8.41 -8.17 6.03
N ALA A 68 8.31 -8.03 7.35
CA ALA A 68 7.07 -8.27 8.10
C ALA A 68 5.96 -7.25 7.81
N HIS A 69 6.29 -6.11 7.20
CA HIS A 69 5.34 -5.08 6.78
C HIS A 69 5.70 -4.55 5.40
N SER A 70 4.68 -4.11 4.66
CA SER A 70 4.82 -3.45 3.37
C SER A 70 3.76 -2.36 3.22
N MET A 71 4.03 -1.40 2.34
CA MET A 71 3.08 -0.41 1.87
C MET A 71 2.68 -0.75 0.43
N ILE A 72 1.43 -0.53 0.07
CA ILE A 72 0.96 -0.62 -1.30
C ILE A 72 0.11 0.60 -1.66
N ILE A 73 0.37 1.21 -2.82
CA ILE A 73 -0.57 2.10 -3.50
C ILE A 73 -1.22 1.27 -4.60
N ALA A 74 -2.49 0.89 -4.38
CA ALA A 74 -3.24 0.11 -5.35
C ALA A 74 -3.72 1.05 -6.48
N ASN A 75 -3.11 0.96 -7.66
CA ASN A 75 -3.30 1.93 -8.71
C ASN A 75 -4.72 1.83 -9.30
N ARG A 76 -5.39 2.98 -9.46
CA ARG A 76 -6.71 3.06 -10.08
C ARG A 76 -6.64 3.21 -11.61
N GLN A 77 -5.50 3.65 -12.14
CA GLN A 77 -5.36 4.01 -13.55
C GLN A 77 -4.87 2.84 -14.41
N SER A 78 -4.19 1.85 -13.82
CA SER A 78 -3.67 0.68 -14.52
C SER A 78 -3.55 -0.51 -13.58
N LEU A 79 -3.07 -1.65 -14.08
CA LEU A 79 -2.74 -2.84 -13.28
C LEU A 79 -1.35 -2.75 -12.62
N SER A 80 -0.68 -1.59 -12.70
CA SER A 80 0.66 -1.38 -12.14
C SER A 80 0.55 -0.75 -10.76
N ASP A 81 0.43 -1.59 -9.74
CA ASP A 81 0.47 -1.20 -8.33
C ASP A 81 1.91 -0.88 -7.88
N HIS A 82 2.05 0.01 -6.90
CA HIS A 82 3.35 0.24 -6.24
C HIS A 82 3.39 -0.45 -4.89
N ILE A 83 4.35 -1.35 -4.70
CA ILE A 83 4.60 -2.03 -3.42
C ILE A 83 5.98 -1.61 -2.92
N GLU A 84 6.04 -1.09 -1.71
CA GLU A 84 7.29 -0.71 -1.04
C GLU A 84 7.44 -1.51 0.26
N PRO A 85 8.40 -2.46 0.34
CA PRO A 85 8.62 -3.24 1.54
C PRO A 85 9.22 -2.40 2.67
N ILE A 86 8.66 -2.49 3.89
CA ILE A 86 9.19 -1.76 5.06
C ILE A 86 10.33 -2.57 5.67
N THR A 87 11.56 -2.20 5.31
CA THR A 87 12.79 -2.81 5.83
C THR A 87 13.49 -1.89 6.84
N PRO A 88 14.42 -2.40 7.67
CA PRO A 88 15.22 -1.56 8.55
C PRO A 88 16.08 -0.51 7.82
N ALA A 89 16.30 -0.70 6.53
CA ALA A 89 17.12 0.20 5.71
C ALA A 89 16.29 1.35 5.09
N LEU A 90 14.96 1.16 4.99
CA LEU A 90 14.04 2.17 4.48
C LEU A 90 13.99 3.37 5.43
N ARG A 91 14.34 4.56 4.91
CA ARG A 91 14.21 5.82 5.66
C ARG A 91 12.88 6.45 5.31
N ILE A 92 12.02 6.67 6.30
CA ILE A 92 10.72 7.33 6.14
C ILE A 92 10.72 8.58 7.01
N TRP A 93 10.22 9.69 6.47
CA TRP A 93 9.93 10.89 7.24
C TRP A 93 8.65 11.56 6.74
N GLU A 94 8.00 12.28 7.62
CA GLU A 94 6.74 12.96 7.35
C GLU A 94 6.98 14.46 7.38
N LYS A 95 6.38 15.16 6.41
CA LYS A 95 6.19 16.60 6.42
C LYS A 95 4.85 16.85 5.76
N SER A 96 3.81 16.93 6.61
CA SER A 96 2.42 17.06 6.19
C SER A 96 2.26 18.06 5.04
N PRO A 97 1.51 17.70 3.97
CA PRO A 97 0.73 16.46 3.82
C PRO A 97 1.51 15.26 3.24
N TYR A 98 2.85 15.31 3.17
CA TYR A 98 3.67 14.35 2.44
C TYR A 98 4.37 13.34 3.35
N ILE A 99 4.43 12.10 2.88
CA ILE A 99 5.34 11.07 3.39
C ILE A 99 6.44 10.92 2.36
N PHE A 100 7.68 11.04 2.81
CA PHE A 100 8.86 10.81 2.02
C PHE A 100 9.48 9.50 2.44
N PHE A 101 9.97 8.75 1.46
CA PHE A 101 10.79 7.58 1.73
C PHE A 101 12.01 7.56 0.82
N LYS A 102 13.13 7.12 1.36
CA LYS A 102 14.37 6.89 0.63
C LYS A 102 14.77 5.44 0.80
N LYS A 103 14.88 4.76 -0.34
CA LYS A 103 15.50 3.44 -0.44
C LYS A 103 17.02 3.60 -0.32
N THR A 104 17.67 2.68 0.38
CA THR A 104 19.14 2.65 0.51
C THR A 104 19.83 2.16 -0.77
N GLU A 105 19.06 1.67 -1.75
CA GLU A 105 19.55 1.23 -3.05
C GLU A 105 18.89 2.06 -4.16
N GLY A 106 19.76 2.80 -4.87
CA GLY A 106 19.48 3.87 -5.83
C GLY A 106 20.54 4.95 -5.71
#